data_AF-A0A1I4E0K1-F1
#
_entry.id   AF-A0A1I4E0K1-F1
#
_cell.length_a   1.000
_cell.length_b   1.000
_cell.length_c   1.000
_cell.angle_alpha   90.00
_cell.angle_beta   90.00
_cell.angle_gamma   90.00
#
_symmetry.space_group_name_H-M   'P 1'
#
loop_
_entity.id
_entity.type
_entity.pdbx_description
1 polymer ?
#
loop_
_entity_poly.entity_id
_entity_poly.type
_entity_poly.pdbx_seq_one_letter_code
_entity_poly.pdbx_strand_id
1 'polypeptide(L)'
;MMNQGNKGAIWAAEMRRYQDPISGVPIKQLTDYASHSHHLYFTDNGWFDEGQRVLFISDRNNATNLYSVHVESGEIIQLTDLTGRQGLNVCLNPSGTEAYYQRANRITKLDLITLEETVLYEGPNGFHLGQLSCTADGKHVITVLSENLSHRIRIDLGNGYVGHREIMEAQPFSQIIRVSTKDGEMNVVFEERNWVGHINTSQTQPQLLTYCHEGPWELVDHRIWGCDMDTGRTWKIRERTEPLEKVGHEYWMEDGLTIGFHGFRADGTGFIGKINSDNTGLEEVEFNFRNWHAHSNDFSQVVVDGRAPLTLMIYWKKEENGFSQPKILCEHRCSFHSQDVHAHPRFSPDGSKLLFTSDKNGYGNLYVLDIPEDARVLPNFMNP
;
A
#
# COMPACT_ATOMS: atom_id res chain seq x y z
N MET A 1 26.07 27.96 14.81
CA MET A 1 24.81 28.15 14.07
C MET A 1 24.00 26.90 14.31
N MET A 2 22.81 27.02 14.92
CA MET A 2 21.94 25.85 15.12
C MET A 2 21.57 25.33 13.73
N ASN A 3 21.77 24.04 13.46
CA ASN A 3 21.23 23.37 12.27
C ASN A 3 19.72 23.63 12.32
N GLN A 4 19.22 24.52 11.47
CA GLN A 4 17.79 24.51 11.15
C GLN A 4 17.57 23.17 10.45
N GLY A 5 16.77 22.30 11.05
CA GLY A 5 16.43 21.01 10.46
C GLY A 5 15.89 21.18 9.04
N ASN A 6 15.99 20.14 8.21
CA ASN A 6 15.51 20.24 6.83
C ASN A 6 13.96 20.16 6.72
N LYS A 7 13.24 20.08 7.84
CA LYS A 7 11.77 20.09 7.88
C LYS A 7 11.23 21.39 7.29
N GLY A 8 10.28 21.28 6.36
CA GLY A 8 9.73 22.41 5.62
C GLY A 8 10.61 22.92 4.48
N ALA A 9 11.79 22.32 4.25
CA ALA A 9 12.61 22.66 3.10
C ALA A 9 11.87 22.31 1.80
N ILE A 10 11.86 23.27 0.88
CA ILE A 10 11.38 23.09 -0.49
C ILE A 10 12.58 22.71 -1.36
N TRP A 11 12.46 21.57 -2.02
CA TRP A 11 13.48 21.02 -2.91
C TRP A 11 13.15 21.37 -4.36
N ALA A 12 14.20 21.59 -5.15
CA ALA A 12 14.05 21.81 -6.58
C ALA A 12 13.40 20.59 -7.24
N ALA A 13 12.57 20.84 -8.25
CA ALA A 13 11.92 19.77 -9.00
C ALA A 13 12.97 18.86 -9.66
N GLU A 14 12.83 17.56 -9.43
CA GLU A 14 13.67 16.49 -10.01
C GLU A 14 13.04 15.94 -11.32
N MET A 15 11.90 16.52 -11.73
CA MET A 15 10.99 15.92 -12.70
C MET A 15 11.62 15.77 -14.10
N ARG A 16 11.36 14.60 -14.72
CA ARG A 16 11.69 14.34 -16.13
C ARG A 16 10.49 13.76 -16.86
N ARG A 17 10.39 14.02 -18.17
CA ARG A 17 9.32 13.50 -19.03
C ARG A 17 9.91 12.68 -20.16
N TYR A 18 9.28 11.54 -20.47
CA TYR A 18 9.64 10.70 -21.60
C TYR A 18 8.40 9.91 -22.06
N GLN A 19 8.47 9.25 -23.22
CA GLN A 19 7.43 8.33 -23.67
C GLN A 19 7.83 6.91 -23.32
N ASP A 20 6.88 6.12 -22.82
CA ASP A 20 7.08 4.69 -22.65
C ASP A 20 7.48 4.05 -23.99
N PRO A 21 8.58 3.26 -24.05
CA PRO A 21 9.07 2.73 -25.31
C PRO A 21 8.16 1.68 -25.94
N ILE A 22 7.20 1.13 -25.20
CA ILE A 22 6.30 0.06 -25.67
C ILE A 22 4.91 0.64 -25.98
N SER A 23 4.30 1.36 -25.04
CA SER A 23 2.94 1.90 -25.19
C SER A 23 2.90 3.29 -25.83
N GLY A 24 4.02 4.04 -25.82
CA GLY A 24 4.06 5.44 -26.24
C GLY A 24 3.42 6.41 -25.24
N VAL A 25 2.88 5.93 -24.12
CA VAL A 25 2.24 6.76 -23.09
C VAL A 25 3.27 7.71 -22.48
N PRO A 26 2.99 9.02 -22.38
CA PRO A 26 3.86 9.95 -21.68
C PRO A 26 3.97 9.61 -20.18
N ILE A 27 5.19 9.55 -19.66
CA ILE A 27 5.47 9.32 -18.24
C ILE A 27 6.23 10.52 -17.66
N LYS A 28 5.86 10.92 -16.44
CA LYS A 28 6.61 11.86 -15.61
C LYS A 28 7.33 11.07 -14.51
N GLN A 29 8.65 11.11 -14.49
CA GLN A 29 9.45 10.72 -13.32
C GLN A 29 9.42 11.90 -12.35
N LEU A 30 8.98 11.71 -11.10
CA LEU A 30 8.80 12.77 -10.10
C LEU A 30 10.02 12.96 -9.20
N THR A 31 10.80 11.91 -8.96
CA THR A 31 12.04 11.95 -8.17
C THR A 31 13.21 11.39 -8.96
N ASP A 32 14.41 11.88 -8.67
CA ASP A 32 15.68 11.47 -9.30
C ASP A 32 16.89 11.74 -8.38
N TYR A 33 16.69 11.64 -7.06
CA TYR A 33 17.76 11.77 -6.08
C TYR A 33 18.61 10.47 -6.02
N ALA A 34 19.89 10.57 -5.66
CA ALA A 34 20.79 9.42 -5.51
C ALA A 34 20.53 8.62 -4.21
N SER A 35 19.27 8.23 -3.98
CA SER A 35 18.77 7.42 -2.88
C SER A 35 17.41 6.81 -3.26
N HIS A 36 16.95 5.79 -2.54
CA HIS A 36 15.60 5.27 -2.74
C HIS A 36 14.56 6.33 -2.34
N SER A 37 13.58 6.51 -3.22
CA SER A 37 12.34 7.22 -2.99
C SER A 37 11.20 6.32 -3.46
N HIS A 38 10.19 6.14 -2.63
CA HIS A 38 9.04 5.33 -2.96
C HIS A 38 7.78 5.94 -2.37
N HIS A 39 6.65 5.74 -3.05
CA HIS A 39 5.36 6.10 -2.48
C HIS A 39 4.93 5.07 -1.42
N LEU A 40 3.77 5.27 -0.80
CA LEU A 40 3.27 4.39 0.27
C LEU A 40 2.93 2.99 -0.27
N TYR A 41 2.50 2.07 0.60
CA TYR A 41 2.04 0.77 0.14
C TYR A 41 0.80 0.93 -0.75
N PHE A 42 0.58 0.02 -1.71
CA PHE A 42 -0.50 0.18 -2.70
C PHE A 42 -1.91 0.14 -2.09
N THR A 43 -2.06 -0.27 -0.81
CA THR A 43 -3.32 -0.17 -0.07
C THR A 43 -3.49 1.17 0.65
N ASP A 44 -2.40 1.88 0.99
CA ASP A 44 -2.40 3.18 1.70
C ASP A 44 -2.48 4.41 0.79
N ASN A 45 -3.55 5.21 0.90
CA ASN A 45 -3.71 6.38 0.05
C ASN A 45 -2.76 7.52 0.43
N GLY A 46 -1.72 7.72 -0.40
CA GLY A 46 -0.80 8.84 -0.28
C GLY A 46 -1.22 10.10 -1.04
N TRP A 47 -2.30 10.06 -1.82
CA TRP A 47 -2.79 11.22 -2.58
C TRP A 47 -3.55 12.19 -1.66
N PHE A 48 -3.23 13.48 -1.74
CA PHE A 48 -3.89 14.55 -1.00
C PHE A 48 -3.89 15.84 -1.82
N ASP A 49 -4.43 16.92 -1.25
CA ASP A 49 -4.53 18.22 -1.93
C ASP A 49 -5.29 18.09 -3.26
N GLU A 50 -6.50 17.49 -3.19
CA GLU A 50 -7.36 17.20 -4.36
C GLU A 50 -6.63 16.40 -5.47
N GLY A 51 -5.75 15.48 -5.07
CA GLY A 51 -4.97 14.64 -5.99
C GLY A 51 -3.79 15.36 -6.65
N GLN A 52 -3.45 16.58 -6.22
CA GLN A 52 -2.31 17.32 -6.76
C GLN A 52 -0.99 16.94 -6.10
N ARG A 53 -1.02 16.36 -4.89
CA ARG A 53 0.16 15.96 -4.15
C ARG A 53 0.14 14.49 -3.74
N VAL A 54 1.34 13.94 -3.61
CA VAL A 54 1.59 12.56 -3.16
C VAL A 54 2.57 12.58 -2.00
N LEU A 55 2.23 11.87 -0.91
CA LEU A 55 3.17 11.51 0.15
C LEU A 55 4.14 10.43 -0.32
N PHE A 56 5.42 10.59 -0.01
CA PHE A 56 6.44 9.61 -0.34
C PHE A 56 7.56 9.57 0.70
N ILE A 57 8.20 8.41 0.80
CA ILE A 57 9.30 8.17 1.72
C ILE A 57 10.61 8.23 0.92
N SER A 58 11.63 8.87 1.47
CA SER A 58 12.92 8.99 0.81
C SER A 58 14.07 8.90 1.80
N ASP A 59 15.14 8.24 1.36
CA ASP A 59 16.42 8.08 2.07
C ASP A 59 17.40 9.22 1.79
N ARG A 60 16.94 10.29 1.13
CA ARG A 60 17.75 11.46 0.81
C ARG A 60 18.37 12.04 2.08
N ASN A 61 19.61 12.52 1.97
CA ASN A 61 20.46 12.91 3.11
C ASN A 61 20.77 11.81 4.12
N ASN A 62 20.77 10.53 3.70
CA ASN A 62 21.09 9.37 4.55
C ASN A 62 20.16 9.17 5.75
N ALA A 63 18.92 9.65 5.64
CA ALA A 63 17.89 9.43 6.65
C ALA A 63 16.53 9.21 5.99
N THR A 64 15.79 8.23 6.50
CA THR A 64 14.45 7.91 5.99
C THR A 64 13.46 8.93 6.53
N ASN A 65 12.88 9.71 5.63
CA ASN A 65 11.98 10.81 5.96
C ASN A 65 10.73 10.80 5.07
N LEU A 66 9.67 11.43 5.55
CA LEU A 66 8.45 11.67 4.80
C LEU A 66 8.57 12.99 4.04
N TYR A 67 8.12 12.97 2.79
CA TYR A 67 8.10 14.09 1.87
C TYR A 67 6.74 14.15 1.18
N SER A 68 6.44 15.28 0.56
CA SER A 68 5.39 15.37 -0.46
C SER A 68 5.95 15.87 -1.78
N VAL A 69 5.35 15.47 -2.89
CA VAL A 69 5.64 16.01 -4.22
C VAL A 69 4.36 16.48 -4.89
N HIS A 70 4.37 17.69 -5.46
CA HIS A 70 3.31 18.18 -6.31
C HIS A 70 3.47 17.61 -7.72
N VAL A 71 2.45 16.92 -8.22
CA VAL A 71 2.53 16.08 -9.42
C VAL A 71 2.75 16.87 -10.71
N GLU A 72 2.22 18.10 -10.82
CA GLU A 72 2.43 18.92 -12.01
C GLU A 72 3.69 19.79 -11.99
N SER A 73 3.99 20.47 -10.88
CA SER A 73 5.17 21.35 -10.77
C SER A 73 6.46 20.60 -10.44
N GLY A 74 6.36 19.42 -9.82
CA GLY A 74 7.50 18.68 -9.28
C GLY A 74 8.08 19.26 -7.98
N GLU A 75 7.41 20.25 -7.38
CA GLU A 75 7.82 20.81 -6.09
C GLU A 75 7.80 19.73 -5.01
N ILE A 76 8.92 19.55 -4.32
CA ILE A 76 9.07 18.57 -3.23
C ILE A 76 9.20 19.32 -1.91
N ILE A 77 8.44 18.92 -0.90
CA ILE A 77 8.52 19.47 0.46
C ILE A 77 8.94 18.36 1.41
N GLN A 78 9.96 18.61 2.23
CA GLN A 78 10.35 17.71 3.31
C GLN A 78 9.43 17.88 4.51
N LEU A 79 8.73 16.82 4.90
CA LEU A 79 7.68 16.87 5.92
C LEU A 79 8.17 16.45 7.31
N THR A 80 9.26 15.68 7.40
CA THR A 80 9.90 15.28 8.67
C THR A 80 11.41 15.53 8.63
N ASP A 81 12.06 15.62 9.80
CA ASP A 81 13.53 15.72 9.91
C ASP A 81 14.09 14.68 10.90
N LEU A 82 13.81 13.43 10.58
CA LEU A 82 14.25 12.22 11.26
C LEU A 82 15.70 11.91 10.92
N THR A 83 16.43 11.31 11.87
CA THR A 83 17.84 10.92 11.69
C THR A 83 18.00 9.42 11.42
N GLY A 84 18.89 9.04 10.50
CA GLY A 84 19.25 7.64 10.23
C GLY A 84 18.23 6.87 9.38
N ARG A 85 18.67 5.76 8.79
CA ARG A 85 17.83 4.91 7.93
C ARG A 85 17.08 3.88 8.75
N GLN A 86 15.76 4.01 8.83
CA GLN A 86 14.87 3.09 9.54
C GLN A 86 13.51 3.10 8.86
N GLY A 87 12.81 1.95 8.88
CA GLY A 87 11.47 1.83 8.32
C GLY A 87 10.49 2.86 8.88
N LEU A 88 9.62 3.34 8.00
CA LEU A 88 8.62 4.36 8.27
C LEU A 88 7.29 3.91 7.68
N ASN A 89 6.32 3.55 8.51
CA ASN A 89 4.96 3.28 8.04
C ASN A 89 4.16 4.58 8.15
N VAL A 90 3.33 4.88 7.16
CA VAL A 90 2.59 6.15 7.10
C VAL A 90 1.16 5.88 6.65
N CYS A 91 0.19 6.55 7.29
CA CYS A 91 -1.16 6.66 6.74
C CYS A 91 -1.61 8.12 6.76
N LEU A 92 -2.49 8.48 5.83
CA LEU A 92 -3.06 9.81 5.67
C LEU A 92 -4.41 9.90 6.41
N ASN A 93 -4.68 11.02 7.07
CA ASN A 93 -6.03 11.34 7.54
C ASN A 93 -6.93 11.64 6.33
N PRO A 94 -8.17 11.11 6.25
CA PRO A 94 -9.10 11.41 5.16
C PRO A 94 -9.34 12.90 4.87
N SER A 95 -9.10 13.79 5.86
CA SER A 95 -9.16 15.24 5.64
C SER A 95 -8.07 15.79 4.72
N GLY A 96 -6.98 15.05 4.50
CA GLY A 96 -5.81 15.49 3.73
C GLY A 96 -4.93 16.53 4.44
N THR A 97 -5.22 16.87 5.71
CA THR A 97 -4.50 17.90 6.47
C THR A 97 -3.50 17.35 7.47
N GLU A 98 -3.57 16.04 7.75
CA GLU A 98 -2.74 15.38 8.75
C GLU A 98 -2.28 14.02 8.22
N ALA A 99 -1.08 13.61 8.61
CA ALA A 99 -0.58 12.26 8.41
C ALA A 99 -0.14 11.66 9.74
N TYR A 100 -0.11 10.35 9.82
CA TYR A 100 0.42 9.61 10.95
C TYR A 100 1.56 8.77 10.46
N TYR A 101 2.69 8.82 11.16
CA TYR A 101 3.81 7.94 10.87
C TYR A 101 4.21 7.13 12.08
N GLN A 102 4.60 5.89 11.84
CA GLN A 102 5.17 5.00 12.81
C GLN A 102 6.66 4.89 12.56
N ARG A 103 7.44 5.08 13.63
CA ARG A 103 8.86 4.73 13.66
C ARG A 103 9.14 3.91 14.90
N ALA A 104 9.76 2.74 14.72
CA ALA A 104 9.88 1.73 15.77
C ALA A 104 8.50 1.46 16.42
N ASN A 105 8.36 1.64 17.73
CA ASN A 105 7.12 1.37 18.46
C ASN A 105 6.31 2.63 18.78
N ARG A 106 6.49 3.72 18.02
CA ARG A 106 5.86 5.01 18.29
C ARG A 106 5.06 5.50 17.08
N ILE A 107 3.83 5.93 17.33
CA ILE A 107 2.95 6.59 16.37
C ILE A 107 2.99 8.09 16.63
N THR A 108 3.31 8.87 15.62
CA THR A 108 3.39 10.33 15.69
C THR A 108 2.42 10.94 14.68
N LYS A 109 1.61 11.89 15.14
CA LYS A 109 0.77 12.75 14.32
C LYS A 109 1.63 13.87 13.74
N LEU A 110 1.45 14.15 12.45
CA LEU A 110 2.07 15.23 11.70
C LEU A 110 0.98 16.08 11.05
N ASP A 111 0.94 17.37 11.40
CA ASP A 111 0.14 18.34 10.67
C ASP A 111 0.85 18.70 9.35
N LEU A 112 0.17 18.53 8.21
CA LEU A 112 0.77 18.72 6.88
C LEU A 112 0.88 20.20 6.46
N ILE A 113 0.27 21.12 7.22
CA ILE A 113 0.30 22.56 6.99
C ILE A 113 1.35 23.22 7.90
N THR A 114 1.23 22.99 9.21
CA THR A 114 2.09 23.62 10.22
C THR A 114 3.40 22.87 10.43
N LEU A 115 3.45 21.59 10.01
CA LEU A 115 4.55 20.69 10.29
C LEU A 115 4.76 20.49 11.80
N GLU A 116 3.72 20.60 12.62
CA GLU A 116 3.80 20.22 14.03
C GLU A 116 3.76 18.69 14.17
N GLU A 117 4.59 18.14 15.06
CA GLU A 117 4.65 16.70 15.38
C GLU A 117 4.26 16.46 16.83
N THR A 118 3.28 15.56 17.03
CA THR A 118 2.82 15.15 18.36
C THR A 118 2.81 13.64 18.47
N VAL A 119 3.51 13.10 19.47
CA VAL A 119 3.47 11.65 19.75
C VAL A 119 2.08 11.28 20.27
N LEU A 120 1.38 10.42 19.55
CA LEU A 120 0.05 9.95 19.94
C LEU A 120 0.12 8.72 20.83
N TYR A 121 1.00 7.78 20.48
CA TYR A 121 1.03 6.49 21.15
C TYR A 121 2.43 5.87 21.09
N GLU A 122 2.81 5.21 22.18
CA GLU A 122 4.01 4.39 22.27
C GLU A 122 3.62 2.99 22.73
N GLY A 123 3.90 1.99 21.89
CA GLY A 123 3.56 0.62 22.16
C GLY A 123 4.37 0.03 23.31
N PRO A 124 3.85 -1.01 23.99
CA PRO A 124 4.56 -1.68 25.07
C PRO A 124 5.82 -2.39 24.57
N ASN A 125 6.82 -2.51 25.45
CA ASN A 125 7.98 -3.36 25.22
C ASN A 125 7.55 -4.81 24.96
N GLY A 126 8.26 -5.49 24.06
CA GLY A 126 7.95 -6.87 23.68
C GLY A 126 6.90 -7.01 22.58
N PHE A 127 6.40 -5.90 22.04
CA PHE A 127 5.52 -5.88 20.86
C PHE A 127 6.14 -5.04 19.75
N HIS A 128 5.71 -5.33 18.52
CA HIS A 128 5.91 -4.47 17.36
C HIS A 128 4.58 -3.95 16.88
N LEU A 129 4.58 -2.72 16.37
CA LEU A 129 3.46 -2.15 15.64
C LEU A 129 3.51 -2.56 14.16
N GLY A 130 2.38 -3.04 13.64
CA GLY A 130 2.17 -3.26 12.21
C GLY A 130 1.76 -2.00 11.46
N GLN A 131 1.32 -2.15 10.20
CA GLN A 131 0.88 -1.06 9.35
C GLN A 131 -0.19 -0.17 10.03
N LEU A 132 -0.18 1.12 9.68
CA LEU A 132 -1.15 2.09 10.17
C LEU A 132 -2.28 2.25 9.15
N SER A 133 -3.51 2.46 9.63
CA SER A 133 -4.64 2.87 8.80
C SER A 133 -5.51 3.86 9.56
N CYS A 134 -6.11 4.85 8.90
CA CYS A 134 -6.95 5.87 9.55
C CYS A 134 -8.43 5.64 9.24
N THR A 135 -9.30 5.74 10.24
CA THR A 135 -10.75 5.56 10.04
C THR A 135 -11.32 6.63 9.12
N ALA A 136 -12.38 6.30 8.36
CA ALA A 136 -13.04 7.19 7.41
C ALA A 136 -13.45 8.55 8.00
N ASP A 137 -13.76 8.61 9.29
CA ASP A 137 -14.12 9.84 10.00
C ASP A 137 -12.91 10.62 10.54
N GLY A 138 -11.70 10.13 10.31
CA GLY A 138 -10.43 10.73 10.72
C GLY A 138 -10.16 10.70 12.23
N LYS A 139 -10.98 9.99 13.03
CA LYS A 139 -10.90 10.07 14.50
C LYS A 139 -9.96 9.07 15.13
N HIS A 140 -9.66 7.96 14.45
CA HIS A 140 -8.77 6.93 15.00
C HIS A 140 -7.70 6.50 14.00
N VAL A 141 -6.51 6.20 14.53
CA VAL A 141 -5.48 5.42 13.85
C VAL A 141 -5.60 3.98 14.35
N ILE A 142 -5.69 3.05 13.42
CA ILE A 142 -5.76 1.61 13.66
C ILE A 142 -4.41 0.99 13.30
N THR A 143 -3.98 0.04 14.11
CA THR A 143 -2.76 -0.75 13.90
C THR A 143 -2.87 -2.06 14.67
N VAL A 144 -1.86 -2.92 14.53
CA VAL A 144 -1.75 -4.18 15.26
C VAL A 144 -0.51 -4.14 16.15
N LEU A 145 -0.67 -4.52 17.41
CA LEU A 145 0.43 -4.93 18.28
C LEU A 145 0.65 -6.43 18.10
N SER A 146 1.83 -6.85 17.67
CA SER A 146 2.18 -8.27 17.57
C SER A 146 3.40 -8.60 18.42
N GLU A 147 3.34 -9.73 19.13
CA GLU A 147 4.41 -10.19 20.01
C GLU A 147 5.76 -10.27 19.29
N ASN A 148 6.79 -9.65 19.88
CA ASN A 148 8.13 -9.61 19.32
C ASN A 148 8.88 -10.93 19.57
N LEU A 149 8.93 -11.78 18.54
CA LEU A 149 9.61 -13.06 18.59
C LEU A 149 11.08 -13.04 18.14
N SER A 150 11.68 -11.87 17.88
CA SER A 150 13.05 -11.73 17.34
C SER A 150 14.15 -12.31 18.24
N HIS A 151 13.88 -12.47 19.54
CA HIS A 151 14.79 -13.10 20.49
C HIS A 151 14.91 -14.63 20.30
N ARG A 152 13.96 -15.23 19.56
CA ARG A 152 13.87 -16.69 19.33
C ARG A 152 13.92 -17.04 17.84
N ILE A 153 13.40 -16.17 16.97
CA ILE A 153 13.30 -16.38 15.53
C ILE A 153 14.15 -15.30 14.84
N ARG A 154 14.95 -15.69 13.85
CA ARG A 154 15.63 -14.72 12.98
C ARG A 154 14.61 -14.14 12.00
N ILE A 155 14.42 -12.83 12.03
CA ILE A 155 13.38 -12.14 11.25
C ILE A 155 14.01 -11.08 10.34
N ASP A 156 13.71 -11.15 9.05
CA ASP A 156 13.97 -10.09 8.06
C ASP A 156 12.90 -10.18 6.95
N LEU A 157 11.74 -9.58 7.22
CA LEU A 157 10.59 -9.66 6.33
C LEU A 157 10.73 -8.74 5.11
N GLY A 158 11.45 -7.62 5.26
CA GLY A 158 11.67 -6.64 4.20
C GLY A 158 12.66 -7.12 3.13
N ASN A 159 13.62 -7.98 3.49
CA ASN A 159 14.65 -8.49 2.60
C ASN A 159 14.57 -10.01 2.47
N GLY A 160 13.56 -10.49 1.72
CA GLY A 160 13.45 -11.90 1.34
C GLY A 160 12.64 -12.78 2.31
N TYR A 161 11.81 -12.19 3.18
CA TYR A 161 10.84 -12.92 4.01
C TYR A 161 11.47 -13.95 4.97
N VAL A 162 12.64 -13.64 5.54
CA VAL A 162 13.31 -14.52 6.51
C VAL A 162 12.49 -14.60 7.80
N GLY A 163 12.22 -15.83 8.26
CA GLY A 163 11.41 -16.09 9.47
C GLY A 163 9.89 -16.08 9.23
N HIS A 164 9.44 -15.82 7.99
CA HIS A 164 8.03 -15.67 7.65
C HIS A 164 7.18 -16.90 8.01
N ARG A 165 7.68 -18.11 7.74
CA ARG A 165 6.97 -19.34 8.12
C ARG A 165 7.03 -19.60 9.62
N GLU A 166 8.19 -19.38 10.23
CA GLU A 166 8.45 -19.64 11.63
C GLU A 166 7.60 -18.74 12.55
N ILE A 167 7.36 -17.47 12.17
CA ILE A 167 6.46 -16.57 12.90
C ILE A 167 5.02 -17.06 12.79
N MET A 168 4.54 -17.40 11.58
CA MET A 168 3.20 -17.93 11.36
C MET A 168 2.95 -19.17 12.24
N GLU A 169 3.88 -20.14 12.23
CA GLU A 169 3.79 -21.36 13.05
C GLU A 169 3.89 -21.07 14.56
N ALA A 170 4.56 -19.98 14.96
CA ALA A 170 4.67 -19.59 16.35
C ALA A 170 3.43 -18.88 16.91
N GLN A 171 2.50 -18.43 16.04
CA GLN A 171 1.23 -17.82 16.42
C GLN A 171 1.38 -16.73 17.50
N PRO A 172 2.12 -15.63 17.21
CA PRO A 172 2.35 -14.56 18.17
C PRO A 172 1.03 -14.03 18.71
N PHE A 173 1.01 -13.61 19.97
CA PHE A 173 -0.14 -12.88 20.48
C PHE A 173 -0.26 -11.54 19.74
N SER A 174 -1.40 -11.30 19.12
CA SER A 174 -1.66 -10.09 18.34
C SER A 174 -2.93 -9.39 18.79
N GLN A 175 -2.91 -8.06 18.81
CA GLN A 175 -4.03 -7.21 19.20
C GLN A 175 -4.23 -6.11 18.16
N ILE A 176 -5.41 -6.05 17.56
CA ILE A 176 -5.82 -4.88 16.78
C ILE A 176 -6.21 -3.79 17.78
N ILE A 177 -5.55 -2.64 17.69
CA ILE A 177 -5.80 -1.50 18.57
C ILE A 177 -6.30 -0.31 17.76
N ARG A 178 -7.15 0.50 18.39
CA ARG A 178 -7.53 1.83 17.91
C ARG A 178 -6.97 2.89 18.83
N VAL A 179 -6.33 3.91 18.25
CA VAL A 179 -5.72 5.05 18.95
C VAL A 179 -6.45 6.31 18.55
N SER A 180 -7.01 7.05 19.51
CA SER A 180 -7.66 8.33 19.29
C SER A 180 -6.68 9.36 18.74
N THR A 181 -7.05 10.03 17.65
CA THR A 181 -6.27 11.08 16.99
C THR A 181 -6.25 12.40 17.77
N LYS A 182 -7.13 12.54 18.75
CA LYS A 182 -7.30 13.74 19.57
C LYS A 182 -6.37 13.75 20.77
N ASP A 183 -6.31 12.64 21.50
CA ASP A 183 -5.67 12.55 22.82
C ASP A 183 -4.78 11.31 22.99
N GLY A 184 -4.69 10.44 21.96
CA GLY A 184 -3.85 9.25 22.01
C GLY A 184 -4.43 8.10 22.84
N GLU A 185 -5.67 8.21 23.32
CA GLU A 185 -6.31 7.12 24.07
C GLU A 185 -6.40 5.85 23.20
N MET A 186 -5.90 4.74 23.74
CA MET A 186 -5.82 3.45 23.04
C MET A 186 -6.84 2.47 23.61
N ASN A 187 -7.52 1.75 22.72
CA ASN A 187 -8.40 0.63 23.07
C ASN A 187 -8.08 -0.59 22.21
N VAL A 188 -8.16 -1.79 22.79
CA VAL A 188 -8.11 -3.05 22.05
C VAL A 188 -9.48 -3.30 21.42
N VAL A 189 -9.48 -3.59 20.11
CA VAL A 189 -10.68 -3.94 19.34
C VAL A 189 -10.88 -5.45 19.30
N PHE A 190 -9.81 -6.18 19.02
CA PHE A 190 -9.80 -7.62 18.82
C PHE A 190 -8.41 -8.16 19.16
N GLU A 191 -8.34 -9.38 19.70
CA GLU A 191 -7.09 -10.04 20.02
C GLU A 191 -7.17 -11.55 19.78
N GLU A 192 -6.04 -12.14 19.37
CA GLU A 192 -5.94 -13.58 19.16
C GLU A 192 -4.49 -14.07 19.22
N ARG A 193 -4.32 -15.40 19.19
CA ARG A 193 -3.02 -16.04 18.96
C ARG A 193 -2.90 -16.44 17.50
N ASN A 194 -2.58 -15.44 16.69
CA ASN A 194 -2.22 -15.61 15.29
C ASN A 194 -1.37 -14.42 14.87
N TRP A 195 -0.62 -14.57 13.78
CA TRP A 195 0.12 -13.45 13.23
C TRP A 195 -0.82 -12.53 12.44
N VAL A 196 -1.36 -11.52 13.12
CA VAL A 196 -2.28 -10.55 12.50
C VAL A 196 -1.47 -9.44 11.82
N GLY A 197 -1.83 -9.11 10.59
CA GLY A 197 -1.19 -8.06 9.79
C GLY A 197 -2.13 -7.45 8.76
N HIS A 198 -1.56 -6.62 7.88
CA HIS A 198 -2.26 -6.02 6.73
C HIS A 198 -3.61 -5.36 7.08
N ILE A 199 -3.59 -4.47 8.08
CA ILE A 199 -4.78 -3.74 8.51
C ILE A 199 -5.16 -2.70 7.47
N ASN A 200 -6.40 -2.74 7.00
CA ASN A 200 -6.96 -1.71 6.11
C ASN A 200 -8.34 -1.28 6.62
N THR A 201 -8.52 0.00 6.91
CA THR A 201 -9.83 0.56 7.29
C THR A 201 -10.67 0.89 6.06
N SER A 202 -11.99 0.75 6.17
CA SER A 202 -12.89 1.20 5.11
C SER A 202 -12.78 2.70 4.89
N GLN A 203 -12.86 3.11 3.62
CA GLN A 203 -12.78 4.51 3.21
C GLN A 203 -14.03 5.32 3.56
N THR A 204 -15.18 4.66 3.80
CA THR A 204 -16.47 5.33 4.08
C THR A 204 -17.14 4.84 5.37
N GLN A 205 -16.79 3.66 5.87
CA GLN A 205 -17.38 3.05 7.06
C GLN A 205 -16.37 3.07 8.21
N PRO A 206 -16.43 4.06 9.14
CA PRO A 206 -15.42 4.23 10.18
C PRO A 206 -15.33 3.06 11.17
N GLN A 207 -16.33 2.18 11.21
CA GLN A 207 -16.40 1.00 12.05
C GLN A 207 -15.84 -0.27 11.39
N LEU A 208 -15.61 -0.28 10.07
CA LEU A 208 -15.18 -1.48 9.34
C LEU A 208 -13.69 -1.45 9.02
N LEU A 209 -13.05 -2.60 9.16
CA LEU A 209 -11.71 -2.86 8.65
C LEU A 209 -11.58 -4.28 8.10
N THR A 210 -10.53 -4.51 7.33
CA THR A 210 -10.00 -5.82 7.03
C THR A 210 -8.64 -6.02 7.70
N TYR A 211 -8.33 -7.27 8.00
CA TYR A 211 -7.00 -7.72 8.42
C TYR A 211 -6.72 -9.09 7.82
N CYS A 212 -5.49 -9.57 7.98
CA CYS A 212 -5.13 -10.92 7.59
C CYS A 212 -4.38 -11.69 8.66
N HIS A 213 -4.40 -13.02 8.51
CA HIS A 213 -3.38 -13.90 9.08
C HIS A 213 -2.19 -13.95 8.13
N GLU A 214 -1.04 -13.50 8.61
CA GLU A 214 0.20 -13.45 7.86
C GLU A 214 0.92 -14.80 7.82
N GLY A 215 1.67 -15.01 6.76
CA GLY A 215 2.39 -16.26 6.51
C GLY A 215 2.46 -16.61 5.02
N PRO A 216 3.22 -17.67 4.67
CA PRO A 216 3.25 -18.20 3.31
C PRO A 216 1.83 -18.50 2.82
N TRP A 217 1.46 -17.92 1.69
CA TRP A 217 0.05 -17.84 1.29
C TRP A 217 -0.61 -19.21 1.22
N GLU A 218 0.05 -20.23 0.67
CA GLU A 218 -0.49 -21.59 0.60
C GLU A 218 -0.67 -22.29 1.96
N LEU A 219 -0.02 -21.80 3.03
CA LEU A 219 -0.07 -22.41 4.37
C LEU A 219 -1.04 -21.71 5.32
N VAL A 220 -1.32 -20.42 5.10
CA VAL A 220 -2.38 -19.69 5.82
C VAL A 220 -3.71 -20.38 5.53
N ASP A 221 -4.56 -20.62 6.52
CA ASP A 221 -5.85 -21.30 6.34
C ASP A 221 -6.88 -20.40 5.64
N HIS A 222 -6.99 -19.15 6.10
CA HIS A 222 -7.86 -18.12 5.55
C HIS A 222 -7.21 -16.74 5.70
N ARG A 223 -7.14 -15.96 4.62
CA ARG A 223 -6.38 -14.69 4.62
C ARG A 223 -7.24 -13.46 4.88
N ILE A 224 -8.36 -13.27 4.18
CA ILE A 224 -9.12 -12.00 4.23
C ILE A 224 -10.16 -12.05 5.34
N TRP A 225 -9.93 -11.33 6.44
CA TRP A 225 -10.87 -11.23 7.54
C TRP A 225 -11.50 -9.83 7.61
N GLY A 226 -12.82 -9.78 7.81
CA GLY A 226 -13.52 -8.55 8.19
C GLY A 226 -13.56 -8.39 9.70
N CYS A 227 -13.55 -7.15 10.17
CA CYS A 227 -13.78 -6.80 11.56
C CYS A 227 -14.67 -5.55 11.67
N ASP A 228 -15.66 -5.64 12.56
CA ASP A 228 -16.47 -4.52 13.01
C ASP A 228 -15.90 -4.05 14.35
N MET A 229 -15.34 -2.85 14.36
CA MET A 229 -14.59 -2.32 15.49
C MET A 229 -15.46 -1.88 16.68
N ASP A 230 -16.76 -1.69 16.47
CA ASP A 230 -17.69 -1.29 17.53
C ASP A 230 -18.14 -2.50 18.33
N THR A 231 -18.26 -3.66 17.66
CA THR A 231 -18.72 -4.91 18.26
C THR A 231 -17.60 -5.91 18.55
N GLY A 232 -16.42 -5.72 17.95
CA GLY A 232 -15.33 -6.70 17.96
C GLY A 232 -15.63 -7.96 17.13
N ARG A 233 -16.73 -7.99 16.38
CA ARG A 233 -17.11 -9.13 15.54
C ARG A 233 -16.12 -9.28 14.40
N THR A 234 -15.63 -10.50 14.19
CA THR A 234 -14.82 -10.87 13.03
C THR A 234 -15.53 -11.92 12.17
N TRP A 235 -15.24 -11.93 10.87
CA TRP A 235 -15.77 -12.93 9.95
C TRP A 235 -14.83 -13.14 8.77
N LYS A 236 -14.93 -14.31 8.15
CA LYS A 236 -14.20 -14.62 6.92
C LYS A 236 -14.84 -13.92 5.73
N ILE A 237 -14.02 -13.32 4.89
CA ILE A 237 -14.42 -12.77 3.59
C ILE A 237 -13.73 -13.58 2.51
N ARG A 238 -14.48 -14.04 1.51
CA ARG A 238 -13.98 -14.80 0.36
C ARG A 238 -13.15 -16.02 0.82
N GLU A 239 -13.83 -17.08 1.23
CA GLU A 239 -13.14 -18.35 1.53
C GLU A 239 -12.48 -18.94 0.28
N ARG A 240 -11.46 -19.78 0.49
CA ARG A 240 -10.83 -20.52 -0.62
C ARG A 240 -11.86 -21.37 -1.35
N THR A 241 -11.73 -21.39 -2.67
CA THR A 241 -12.54 -22.23 -3.54
C THR A 241 -11.89 -23.60 -3.76
N GLU A 242 -10.58 -23.70 -3.59
CA GLU A 242 -9.81 -24.94 -3.74
C GLU A 242 -8.59 -25.03 -2.80
N PRO A 243 -8.05 -26.24 -2.54
CA PRO A 243 -6.84 -26.42 -1.74
C PRO A 243 -5.64 -25.68 -2.35
N LEU A 244 -4.80 -25.09 -1.49
CA LEU A 244 -3.58 -24.34 -1.86
C LEU A 244 -3.83 -23.07 -2.70
N GLU A 245 -5.08 -22.67 -2.91
CA GLU A 245 -5.40 -21.39 -3.54
C GLU A 245 -4.82 -20.23 -2.73
N LYS A 246 -4.18 -19.29 -3.43
CA LYS A 246 -3.52 -18.13 -2.86
C LYS A 246 -4.45 -16.95 -3.07
N VAL A 247 -4.90 -16.31 -2.00
CA VAL A 247 -5.78 -15.13 -2.04
C VAL A 247 -5.25 -14.14 -1.01
N GLY A 248 -5.13 -12.87 -1.35
CA GLY A 248 -4.62 -11.85 -0.45
C GLY A 248 -4.47 -10.48 -1.10
N HIS A 249 -3.65 -9.64 -0.47
CA HIS A 249 -3.42 -8.25 -0.91
C HIS A 249 -4.74 -7.49 -1.04
N GLU A 250 -5.64 -7.74 -0.08
CA GLU A 250 -6.95 -7.14 -0.01
C GLU A 250 -6.89 -5.65 0.31
N TYR A 251 -7.77 -4.87 -0.29
CA TYR A 251 -7.89 -3.44 -0.03
C TYR A 251 -9.34 -3.00 -0.19
N TRP A 252 -9.70 -1.90 0.47
CA TRP A 252 -11.01 -1.30 0.29
C TRP A 252 -11.06 -0.46 -0.98
N MET A 253 -12.10 -0.67 -1.77
CA MET A 253 -12.49 0.22 -2.87
C MET A 253 -13.08 1.52 -2.33
N GLU A 254 -13.24 2.51 -3.21
CA GLU A 254 -13.66 3.88 -2.84
C GLU A 254 -15.05 3.96 -2.20
N ASP A 255 -15.94 3.02 -2.54
CA ASP A 255 -17.26 2.94 -1.91
C ASP A 255 -17.20 2.58 -0.41
N GLY A 256 -16.06 2.06 0.06
CA GLY A 256 -15.83 1.58 1.42
C GLY A 256 -16.68 0.37 1.82
N LEU A 257 -17.28 -0.32 0.87
CA LEU A 257 -18.09 -1.53 1.07
C LEU A 257 -17.54 -2.72 0.30
N THR A 258 -16.88 -2.46 -0.82
CA THR A 258 -16.28 -3.47 -1.68
C THR A 258 -14.80 -3.63 -1.36
N ILE A 259 -14.34 -4.87 -1.36
CA ILE A 259 -12.95 -5.27 -1.15
C ILE A 259 -12.40 -5.79 -2.46
N GLY A 260 -11.33 -5.18 -2.96
CA GLY A 260 -10.53 -5.71 -4.05
C GLY A 260 -9.46 -6.66 -3.51
N PHE A 261 -9.08 -7.68 -4.28
CA PHE A 261 -8.03 -8.64 -3.94
C PHE A 261 -7.47 -9.28 -5.20
N HIS A 262 -6.33 -9.97 -5.08
CA HIS A 262 -5.82 -10.82 -6.15
C HIS A 262 -5.28 -12.13 -5.61
N GLY A 263 -4.92 -13.03 -6.50
CA GLY A 263 -4.43 -14.33 -6.10
C GLY A 263 -4.05 -15.26 -7.23
N PHE A 264 -3.81 -16.51 -6.86
CA PHE A 264 -3.46 -17.59 -7.77
C PHE A 264 -4.23 -18.85 -7.42
N ARG A 265 -4.84 -19.46 -8.44
CA ARG A 265 -5.37 -20.83 -8.38
C ARG A 265 -4.25 -21.82 -8.06
N ALA A 266 -4.62 -23.04 -7.68
CA ALA A 266 -3.71 -24.14 -7.38
C ALA A 266 -2.82 -24.50 -8.59
N ASP A 267 -3.33 -24.33 -9.81
CA ASP A 267 -2.57 -24.54 -11.06
C ASP A 267 -1.66 -23.35 -11.43
N GLY A 268 -1.73 -22.25 -10.68
CA GLY A 268 -0.94 -21.04 -10.89
C GLY A 268 -1.61 -19.98 -11.76
N THR A 269 -2.85 -20.19 -12.21
CA THR A 269 -3.65 -19.17 -12.90
C THR A 269 -3.87 -17.96 -11.99
N GLY A 270 -3.45 -16.78 -12.43
CA GLY A 270 -3.64 -15.55 -11.68
C GLY A 270 -5.07 -15.06 -11.77
N PHE A 271 -5.55 -14.34 -10.77
CA PHE A 271 -6.84 -13.67 -10.83
C PHE A 271 -6.82 -12.35 -10.05
N ILE A 272 -7.68 -11.44 -10.46
CA ILE A 272 -8.11 -10.31 -9.64
C ILE A 272 -9.60 -10.46 -9.34
N GLY A 273 -10.04 -10.03 -8.17
CA GLY A 273 -11.44 -10.05 -7.82
C GLY A 273 -11.88 -8.88 -6.96
N LYS A 274 -13.20 -8.81 -6.81
CA LYS A 274 -13.87 -7.98 -5.84
C LYS A 274 -14.97 -8.75 -5.13
N ILE A 275 -15.28 -8.34 -3.91
CA ILE A 275 -16.40 -8.88 -3.14
C ILE A 275 -16.90 -7.81 -2.16
N ASN A 276 -18.19 -7.77 -1.87
CA ASN A 276 -18.69 -6.93 -0.79
C ASN A 276 -18.24 -7.46 0.56
N SER A 277 -18.10 -6.58 1.55
CA SER A 277 -17.70 -6.96 2.91
C SER A 277 -18.66 -7.97 3.56
N ASP A 278 -19.89 -8.08 3.08
CA ASP A 278 -20.90 -9.05 3.52
C ASP A 278 -20.87 -10.40 2.76
N ASN A 279 -19.82 -10.64 1.95
CA ASN A 279 -19.64 -11.81 1.08
C ASN A 279 -20.59 -11.89 -0.14
N THR A 280 -21.32 -10.83 -0.48
CA THR A 280 -22.11 -10.78 -1.72
C THR A 280 -21.32 -10.21 -2.89
N GLY A 281 -21.83 -10.38 -4.12
CA GLY A 281 -21.30 -9.68 -5.29
C GLY A 281 -19.88 -10.10 -5.71
N LEU A 282 -19.45 -11.32 -5.40
CA LEU A 282 -18.15 -11.85 -5.83
C LEU A 282 -18.03 -11.81 -7.36
N GLU A 283 -16.99 -11.15 -7.84
CA GLU A 283 -16.61 -11.10 -9.24
C GLU A 283 -15.10 -11.33 -9.35
N GLU A 284 -14.67 -12.26 -10.20
CA GLU A 284 -13.26 -12.59 -10.43
C GLU A 284 -12.95 -12.67 -11.92
N VAL A 285 -11.72 -12.29 -12.28
CA VAL A 285 -11.21 -12.31 -13.64
C VAL A 285 -9.84 -12.96 -13.63
N GLU A 286 -9.71 -14.06 -14.38
CA GLU A 286 -8.49 -14.84 -14.48
C GLU A 286 -7.56 -14.35 -15.59
N PHE A 287 -6.26 -14.55 -15.39
CA PHE A 287 -5.20 -14.24 -16.34
C PHE A 287 -4.01 -15.20 -16.18
N ASN A 288 -3.23 -15.36 -17.26
CA ASN A 288 -2.23 -16.43 -17.38
C ASN A 288 -0.77 -15.95 -17.27
N PHE A 289 -0.51 -14.93 -16.46
CA PHE A 289 0.83 -14.44 -16.16
C PHE A 289 0.95 -14.16 -14.65
N ARG A 290 2.18 -13.96 -14.16
CA ARG A 290 2.45 -13.69 -12.74
C ARG A 290 2.53 -12.20 -12.46
N ASN A 291 2.04 -11.80 -11.29
CA ASN A 291 2.12 -10.45 -10.77
C ASN A 291 2.60 -10.42 -9.31
N TRP A 292 2.83 -9.21 -8.80
CA TRP A 292 3.07 -8.97 -7.38
C TRP A 292 1.84 -8.35 -6.69
N HIS A 293 1.25 -7.34 -7.30
CA HIS A 293 0.18 -6.51 -6.79
C HIS A 293 -0.86 -6.26 -7.88
N ALA A 294 -2.03 -5.83 -7.44
CA ALA A 294 -3.11 -5.40 -8.29
C ALA A 294 -3.88 -4.29 -7.58
N HIS A 295 -4.39 -3.32 -8.32
CA HIS A 295 -5.14 -2.21 -7.75
C HIS A 295 -6.30 -1.77 -8.65
N SER A 296 -7.35 -1.26 -8.02
CA SER A 296 -8.53 -0.67 -8.63
C SER A 296 -9.25 0.22 -7.63
N ASN A 297 -9.86 1.32 -8.08
CA ASN A 297 -10.66 2.17 -7.19
C ASN A 297 -12.07 1.63 -7.00
N ASP A 298 -12.66 1.05 -8.05
CA ASP A 298 -14.09 0.70 -8.14
C ASP A 298 -14.39 -0.51 -9.06
N PHE A 299 -13.35 -1.21 -9.52
CA PHE A 299 -13.40 -2.30 -10.50
C PHE A 299 -13.83 -1.90 -11.93
N SER A 300 -13.96 -0.60 -12.23
CA SER A 300 -14.17 -0.11 -13.60
C SER A 300 -12.89 -0.15 -14.44
N GLN A 301 -11.74 -0.18 -13.77
CA GLN A 301 -10.43 -0.36 -14.38
C GLN A 301 -9.47 -1.00 -13.39
N VAL A 302 -8.55 -1.81 -13.90
CA VAL A 302 -7.63 -2.62 -13.10
C VAL A 302 -6.22 -2.45 -13.63
N VAL A 303 -5.27 -2.37 -12.72
CA VAL A 303 -3.84 -2.39 -13.03
C VAL A 303 -3.13 -3.48 -12.23
N VAL A 304 -2.15 -4.13 -12.86
CA VAL A 304 -1.36 -5.22 -12.28
C VAL A 304 0.12 -5.01 -12.65
N ASP A 305 1.03 -5.13 -11.67
CA ASP A 305 2.47 -5.08 -11.92
C ASP A 305 3.05 -6.48 -12.21
N GLY A 306 3.59 -6.64 -13.41
CA GLY A 306 4.17 -7.91 -13.85
C GLY A 306 5.30 -8.39 -12.95
N ARG A 307 5.34 -9.71 -12.72
CA ARG A 307 6.45 -10.39 -12.05
C ARG A 307 7.36 -11.04 -13.08
N ALA A 308 8.67 -10.99 -12.81
CA ALA A 308 9.71 -11.56 -13.67
C ALA A 308 9.32 -12.96 -14.22
N PRO A 309 9.42 -13.16 -15.54
CA PRO A 309 10.12 -12.31 -16.52
C PRO A 309 9.32 -11.11 -17.05
N LEU A 310 8.07 -10.90 -16.62
CA LEU A 310 7.25 -9.78 -17.08
C LEU A 310 7.66 -8.47 -16.40
N THR A 311 7.97 -7.43 -17.19
CA THR A 311 8.40 -6.09 -16.72
C THR A 311 7.35 -5.01 -17.00
N LEU A 312 6.12 -5.41 -17.29
CA LEU A 312 5.06 -4.56 -17.81
C LEU A 312 3.97 -4.31 -16.76
N MET A 313 3.43 -3.10 -16.81
CA MET A 313 2.19 -2.74 -16.14
C MET A 313 1.03 -3.11 -17.05
N ILE A 314 0.22 -4.09 -16.64
CA ILE A 314 -0.91 -4.57 -17.43
C ILE A 314 -2.19 -3.90 -16.93
N TYR A 315 -3.00 -3.43 -17.88
CA TYR A 315 -4.20 -2.64 -17.62
C TYR A 315 -5.42 -3.27 -18.29
N TRP A 316 -6.55 -3.26 -17.60
CA TRP A 316 -7.86 -3.59 -18.14
C TRP A 316 -8.84 -2.47 -17.86
N LYS A 317 -9.75 -2.24 -18.80
CA LYS A 317 -10.92 -1.39 -18.62
C LYS A 317 -12.18 -2.24 -18.65
N LYS A 318 -13.12 -1.97 -17.76
CA LYS A 318 -14.44 -2.63 -17.76
C LYS A 318 -15.23 -2.13 -18.97
N GLU A 319 -15.85 -3.07 -19.67
CA GLU A 319 -16.72 -2.88 -20.83
C GLU A 319 -18.09 -3.54 -20.56
N GLU A 320 -19.07 -3.37 -21.46
CA GLU A 320 -20.43 -3.91 -21.29
C GLU A 320 -20.45 -5.44 -21.04
N ASN A 321 -19.54 -6.18 -21.68
CA ASN A 321 -19.51 -7.64 -21.67
C ASN A 321 -18.31 -8.22 -20.89
N GLY A 322 -17.74 -7.48 -19.93
CA GLY A 322 -16.63 -7.94 -19.11
C GLY A 322 -15.49 -6.95 -19.05
N PHE A 323 -14.25 -7.42 -19.04
CA PHE A 323 -13.08 -6.55 -19.21
C PHE A 323 -12.60 -6.57 -20.65
N SER A 324 -11.97 -5.47 -21.06
CA SER A 324 -11.23 -5.37 -22.31
C SER A 324 -10.18 -6.49 -22.43
N GLN A 325 -9.64 -6.69 -23.62
CA GLN A 325 -8.37 -7.39 -23.75
C GLN A 325 -7.31 -6.70 -22.86
N PRO A 326 -6.40 -7.45 -22.21
CA PRO A 326 -5.33 -6.87 -21.41
C PRO A 326 -4.49 -5.93 -22.27
N LYS A 327 -4.16 -4.76 -21.74
CA LYS A 327 -3.39 -3.72 -22.42
C LYS A 327 -2.05 -3.52 -21.74
N ILE A 328 -1.05 -3.14 -22.53
CA ILE A 328 0.25 -2.70 -21.99
C ILE A 328 0.16 -1.20 -21.70
N LEU A 329 0.19 -0.82 -20.42
CA LEU A 329 0.14 0.57 -20.01
C LEU A 329 1.51 1.23 -20.05
N CYS A 330 2.52 0.58 -19.46
CA CYS A 330 3.92 0.99 -19.52
C CYS A 330 4.87 -0.13 -19.08
N GLU A 331 6.17 0.09 -19.24
CA GLU A 331 7.22 -0.73 -18.67
C GLU A 331 7.71 -0.19 -17.32
N HIS A 332 7.58 -0.98 -16.25
CA HIS A 332 8.05 -0.61 -14.91
C HIS A 332 9.50 -1.04 -14.65
N ARG A 333 9.94 -2.21 -15.13
CA ARG A 333 11.33 -2.71 -14.97
C ARG A 333 11.88 -2.72 -13.54
N CYS A 334 11.00 -2.86 -12.55
CA CYS A 334 11.39 -2.95 -11.15
C CYS A 334 12.19 -4.24 -10.89
N SER A 335 13.22 -4.16 -10.04
CA SER A 335 13.99 -5.34 -9.61
C SER A 335 13.25 -6.16 -8.55
N PHE A 336 12.33 -5.53 -7.79
CA PHE A 336 11.59 -6.10 -6.66
C PHE A 336 12.46 -6.69 -5.54
N HIS A 337 13.71 -6.23 -5.39
CA HIS A 337 14.64 -6.80 -4.39
C HIS A 337 14.26 -6.51 -2.94
N SER A 338 13.57 -5.39 -2.68
CA SER A 338 12.97 -5.01 -1.40
C SER A 338 11.64 -4.31 -1.63
N GLN A 339 10.80 -4.23 -0.60
CA GLN A 339 9.49 -3.55 -0.66
C GLN A 339 9.60 -2.09 -1.16
N ASP A 340 10.68 -1.40 -0.82
CA ASP A 340 10.95 -0.01 -1.21
C ASP A 340 11.11 0.19 -2.73
N VAL A 341 11.27 -0.88 -3.50
CA VAL A 341 11.37 -0.83 -4.97
C VAL A 341 10.32 -1.68 -5.68
N HIS A 342 9.30 -2.14 -4.96
CA HIS A 342 8.11 -2.74 -5.57
C HIS A 342 7.29 -1.65 -6.26
N ALA A 343 6.63 -1.98 -7.37
CA ALA A 343 5.96 -0.95 -8.16
C ALA A 343 4.77 -0.33 -7.42
N HIS A 344 4.03 -1.16 -6.68
CA HIS A 344 2.85 -0.74 -5.91
C HIS A 344 1.93 0.17 -6.74
N PRO A 345 1.44 -0.26 -7.91
CA PRO A 345 0.66 0.62 -8.78
C PRO A 345 -0.59 1.10 -8.04
N ARG A 346 -0.83 2.41 -8.04
CA ARG A 346 -1.98 3.04 -7.38
C ARG A 346 -2.59 4.11 -8.27
N PHE A 347 -3.90 4.04 -8.49
CA PHE A 347 -4.61 5.10 -9.19
C PHE A 347 -4.69 6.37 -8.34
N SER A 348 -4.79 7.53 -8.98
CA SER A 348 -5.27 8.74 -8.33
C SER A 348 -6.74 8.57 -7.87
N PRO A 349 -7.24 9.39 -6.94
CA PRO A 349 -8.63 9.29 -6.46
C PRO A 349 -9.71 9.44 -7.54
N ASP A 350 -9.40 10.12 -8.64
CA ASP A 350 -10.32 10.25 -9.79
C ASP A 350 -10.11 9.16 -10.87
N GLY A 351 -9.17 8.24 -10.64
CA GLY A 351 -8.80 7.19 -11.59
C GLY A 351 -8.10 7.68 -12.86
N SER A 352 -7.76 8.97 -12.98
CA SER A 352 -7.21 9.55 -14.21
C SER A 352 -5.70 9.40 -14.35
N LYS A 353 -4.99 9.07 -13.26
CA LYS A 353 -3.53 8.87 -13.23
C LYS A 353 -3.16 7.56 -12.56
N LEU A 354 -1.98 7.07 -12.89
CA LEU A 354 -1.35 5.95 -12.19
C LEU A 354 0.00 6.38 -11.62
N LEU A 355 0.17 6.21 -10.31
CA LEU A 355 1.43 6.32 -9.58
C LEU A 355 2.07 4.94 -9.40
N PHE A 356 3.38 4.86 -9.57
CA PHE A 356 4.16 3.65 -9.26
C PHE A 356 5.62 4.00 -8.90
N THR A 357 6.29 3.08 -8.23
CA THR A 357 7.74 3.15 -7.96
C THR A 357 8.51 2.31 -8.98
N SER A 358 9.71 2.72 -9.37
CA SER A 358 10.62 1.88 -10.14
C SER A 358 12.08 2.22 -9.85
N ASP A 359 12.92 1.19 -9.78
CA ASP A 359 14.37 1.30 -9.65
C ASP A 359 15.13 1.05 -10.96
N LYS A 360 14.45 1.14 -12.12
CA LYS A 360 15.05 0.88 -13.44
C LYS A 360 16.28 1.74 -13.78
N ASN A 361 16.45 2.86 -13.07
CA ASN A 361 17.58 3.79 -13.22
C ASN A 361 18.62 3.66 -12.09
N GLY A 362 18.53 2.64 -11.24
CA GLY A 362 19.47 2.33 -10.15
C GLY A 362 18.93 2.56 -8.75
N TYR A 363 18.17 3.64 -8.53
CA TYR A 363 17.46 3.92 -7.26
C TYR A 363 15.95 3.89 -7.47
N GLY A 364 15.20 3.53 -6.43
CA GLY A 364 13.75 3.64 -6.41
C GLY A 364 13.34 5.09 -6.63
N ASN A 365 12.45 5.32 -7.58
CA ASN A 365 11.92 6.63 -7.92
C ASN A 365 10.42 6.56 -8.19
N LEU A 366 9.73 7.68 -7.99
CA LEU A 366 8.31 7.83 -8.25
C LEU A 366 8.06 8.17 -9.72
N TYR A 367 7.08 7.53 -10.32
CA TYR A 367 6.63 7.77 -11.68
C TYR A 367 5.12 7.91 -11.70
N VAL A 368 4.63 8.81 -12.56
CA VAL A 368 3.21 9.01 -12.79
C VAL A 368 2.93 9.13 -14.28
N LEU A 369 1.81 8.57 -14.71
CA LEU A 369 1.28 8.72 -16.07
C LEU A 369 -0.21 9.01 -16.02
N ASP A 370 -0.72 9.61 -17.09
CA ASP A 370 -2.15 9.79 -17.30
C ASP A 370 -2.73 8.53 -17.94
N ILE A 371 -3.88 8.06 -17.45
CA ILE A 371 -4.62 6.95 -18.05
C ILE A 371 -5.29 7.45 -19.33
N PRO A 372 -5.03 6.84 -20.50
CA PRO A 372 -5.70 7.24 -21.73
C PRO A 372 -7.23 7.06 -21.63
N GLU A 373 -7.99 8.07 -22.05
CA GLU A 373 -9.46 8.00 -22.07
C GLU A 373 -9.97 6.80 -22.88
N ASP A 374 -9.34 6.58 -24.04
CA ASP A 374 -9.59 5.44 -24.92
C ASP A 374 -8.49 4.38 -24.77
N ALA A 375 -8.78 3.32 -24.01
CA ALA A 375 -7.86 2.20 -23.80
C ALA A 375 -7.48 1.46 -25.10
N ARG A 376 -8.21 1.66 -26.22
CA ARG A 376 -7.89 1.03 -27.51
C ARG A 376 -6.60 1.56 -28.13
N VAL A 377 -6.14 2.75 -27.73
CA VAL A 377 -4.84 3.29 -28.18
C VAL A 377 -3.66 2.53 -27.59
N LEU A 378 -3.87 1.81 -26.48
CA LEU A 378 -2.83 1.00 -25.85
C LEU A 378 -2.61 -0.31 -26.63
N PRO A 379 -1.36 -0.78 -26.76
CA PRO A 379 -1.06 -2.08 -27.33
C PRO A 379 -1.76 -3.20 -26.55
N ASN A 380 -2.23 -4.22 -27.27
CA ASN A 380 -2.70 -5.44 -26.61
C ASN A 380 -1.52 -6.16 -25.97
N PHE A 381 -1.70 -6.63 -24.74
CA PHE A 381 -0.82 -7.60 -24.14
C PHE A 381 -1.18 -8.99 -24.68
N MET A 382 -0.25 -9.59 -25.40
CA MET A 382 -0.36 -10.98 -25.84
C MET A 382 0.55 -11.79 -24.90
N ASN A 383 -0.04 -12.71 -24.14
CA ASN A 383 0.74 -13.57 -23.25
C ASN A 383 1.77 -14.33 -24.11
N PRO A 384 3.08 -14.19 -23.85
CA PRO A 384 4.12 -14.77 -24.69
C PRO A 384 4.17 -16.29 -24.66
#